data_AF-A0A8W8L4S6-F1
#
_entry.id   AF-A0A8W8L4S6-F1
#
_cell.length_a   1.000
_cell.length_b   1.000
_cell.length_c   1.000
_cell.angle_alpha   90.00
_cell.angle_beta   90.00
_cell.angle_gamma   90.00
#
_symmetry.space_group_name_H-M   'P 1'
#
loop_
_entity.id
_entity.type
_entity.pdbx_description
1 polymer ?
#
loop_
_entity_poly.entity_id
_entity_poly.type
_entity_poly.pdbx_seq_one_letter_code
_entity_poly.pdbx_strand_id
1 'polypeptide(L)'
;MKRRPMHIYTLPLKPDAETRKSAEKLLLDETVPMKHIPDVLEYFRQCLWSGVNIIPSLTNFVTQTHKWFSMNVKLLRVLRYFILTIQLHIPETTDEGINEAALAKGTVSELSVIIMLKYLEKVFDTLLRSQQQKFTQTEVKILSTMLRWLEGKEEKCPSLKSEQVQQLLKNREYSDCPICHSSLKEEELTSFCPNGHTFGICCLTFLPCSTTYRTCINCNSLALPLENIKGISFLADEECSLCGGMLF
;
A
#
# COMPACT_ATOMS: atom_id res chain seq x y z
N MET A 1 4.47 -22.17 6.64
CA MET A 1 5.29 -21.82 5.45
C MET A 1 6.39 -20.87 5.87
N LYS A 2 7.67 -21.23 5.68
CA LYS A 2 8.80 -20.31 5.90
C LYS A 2 8.73 -19.22 4.82
N ARG A 3 8.51 -17.96 5.23
CA ARG A 3 8.54 -16.81 4.31
C ARG A 3 9.92 -16.78 3.66
N ARG A 4 9.99 -16.89 2.33
CA ARG A 4 11.26 -16.74 1.62
C ARG A 4 11.74 -15.28 1.80
N PRO A 5 13.03 -15.04 2.08
CA PRO A 5 13.57 -13.69 2.04
C PRO A 5 13.31 -13.09 0.66
N MET A 6 13.04 -11.78 0.60
CA MET A 6 13.09 -11.03 -0.66
C MET A 6 14.45 -11.31 -1.31
N HIS A 7 14.48 -12.10 -2.39
CA HIS A 7 15.71 -12.38 -3.13
C HIS A 7 16.04 -11.14 -3.96
N ILE A 8 16.84 -10.24 -3.39
CA ILE A 8 17.53 -9.20 -4.14
C ILE A 8 19.02 -9.51 -3.97
N TYR A 9 19.65 -9.96 -5.05
CA TYR A 9 21.10 -10.16 -5.11
C TYR A 9 21.78 -8.78 -5.11
N THR A 10 22.13 -8.28 -3.93
CA THR A 10 23.03 -7.14 -3.80
C THR A 10 24.25 -7.57 -3.00
N LEU A 11 25.43 -7.22 -3.52
CA LEU A 11 26.68 -7.32 -2.77
C LEU A 11 26.50 -6.56 -1.45
N PRO A 12 26.95 -7.11 -0.31
CA PRO A 12 26.87 -6.40 0.97
C PRO A 12 27.60 -5.06 0.84
N LEU A 13 26.86 -3.97 0.93
CA LEU A 13 27.42 -2.63 0.92
C LEU A 13 27.99 -2.33 2.31
N LYS A 14 29.21 -1.80 2.38
CA LYS A 14 29.74 -1.32 3.67
C LYS A 14 28.90 -0.11 4.12
N PRO A 15 28.40 -0.09 5.35
CA PRO A 15 27.66 1.05 5.88
C PRO A 15 28.63 2.17 6.23
N ASP A 16 29.05 2.96 5.23
CA ASP A 16 29.82 4.18 5.44
C ASP A 16 28.91 5.42 5.54
N ALA A 17 29.41 6.47 6.20
CA ALA A 17 28.62 7.67 6.52
C ALA A 17 28.19 8.47 5.28
N GLU A 18 29.00 8.50 4.22
CA GLU A 18 28.71 9.26 3.00
C GLU A 18 27.64 8.57 2.16
N THR A 19 27.73 7.25 2.02
CA THR A 19 26.70 6.42 1.37
C THR A 19 25.38 6.54 2.12
N ARG A 20 25.40 6.48 3.46
CA ARG A 20 24.20 6.67 4.29
C ARG A 20 23.54 8.03 4.06
N LYS A 21 24.32 9.12 4.04
CA LYS A 21 23.81 10.48 3.82
C LYS A 21 23.20 10.65 2.42
N SER A 22 23.83 10.05 1.42
CA SER A 22 23.34 10.08 0.03
C SER A 22 22.04 9.27 -0.13
N ALA A 23 21.99 8.09 0.49
CA ALA A 23 20.79 7.25 0.56
C ALA A 23 19.62 7.94 1.26
N GLU A 24 19.86 8.59 2.40
CA GLU A 24 18.84 9.37 3.12
C GLU A 24 18.31 10.52 2.27
N LYS A 25 19.19 11.24 1.56
CA LYS A 25 18.78 12.31 0.64
C LYS A 25 17.82 11.80 -0.44
N LEU A 26 18.08 10.64 -1.03
CA LEU A 26 17.21 10.05 -2.06
C LEU A 26 15.84 9.62 -1.52
N LEU A 27 15.77 9.16 -0.26
CA LEU A 27 14.50 8.82 0.38
C LEU A 27 13.63 10.05 0.64
N LEU A 28 14.26 11.14 1.08
CA LEU A 28 13.59 12.39 1.45
C LEU A 28 13.29 13.29 0.24
N ASP A 29 13.96 13.09 -0.89
CA ASP A 29 13.70 13.83 -2.13
C ASP A 29 12.39 13.37 -2.79
N GLU A 30 11.34 14.18 -2.72
CA GLU A 30 10.02 13.85 -3.26
C GLU A 30 10.00 13.69 -4.79
N THR A 31 11.00 14.22 -5.49
CA THR A 31 11.06 14.18 -6.96
C THR A 31 11.52 12.83 -7.48
N VAL A 32 12.20 12.02 -6.65
CA VAL A 32 12.73 10.71 -7.05
C VAL A 32 11.63 9.64 -6.99
N PRO A 33 11.27 9.01 -8.13
CA PRO A 33 10.24 7.97 -8.19
C PRO A 33 10.56 6.72 -7.36
N MET A 34 9.54 6.05 -6.81
CA MET A 34 9.70 4.83 -6.01
C MET A 34 10.46 3.70 -6.73
N LYS A 35 10.35 3.59 -8.05
CA LYS A 35 11.07 2.59 -8.86
C LYS A 35 12.60 2.69 -8.79
N HIS A 36 13.15 3.83 -8.37
CA HIS A 36 14.60 4.05 -8.22
C HIS A 36 15.09 3.94 -6.77
N ILE A 37 14.18 3.65 -5.84
CA ILE A 37 14.43 3.55 -4.41
C ILE A 37 14.70 2.09 -3.89
N PRO A 38 14.50 0.98 -4.64
CA PRO A 38 14.72 -0.37 -4.09
C PRO A 38 16.11 -0.61 -3.50
N ASP A 39 17.17 -0.23 -4.21
CA ASP A 39 18.55 -0.43 -3.72
C ASP A 39 18.84 0.38 -2.45
N VAL A 40 18.21 1.56 -2.32
CA VAL A 40 18.31 2.41 -1.14
C VAL A 40 17.61 1.76 0.05
N LEU A 41 16.42 1.20 -0.16
CA LEU A 41 15.69 0.46 0.89
C LEU A 41 16.47 -0.78 1.33
N GLU A 42 17.06 -1.50 0.39
CA GLU A 42 17.90 -2.66 0.66
C GLU A 42 19.17 -2.30 1.42
N TYR A 43 19.85 -1.21 1.06
CA TYR A 43 20.98 -0.68 1.82
C TYR A 43 20.61 -0.40 3.28
N PHE A 44 19.47 0.25 3.52
CA PHE A 44 19.02 0.52 4.88
C PHE A 44 18.60 -0.74 5.65
N ARG A 45 18.03 -1.74 4.95
CA ARG A 45 17.75 -3.06 5.52
C ARG A 45 19.03 -3.75 6.00
N GLN A 46 20.12 -3.64 5.24
CA GLN A 46 21.44 -4.17 5.62
C GLN A 46 22.06 -3.39 6.80
N CYS A 47 21.92 -2.06 6.83
CA CYS A 47 22.34 -1.23 7.96
C CYS A 47 21.64 -1.68 9.26
N LEU A 48 20.31 -1.85 9.19
CA LEU A 48 19.48 -2.34 10.28
C LEU A 48 19.99 -3.68 10.84
N TRP A 49 20.30 -4.64 9.97
CA TRP A 49 20.86 -5.94 10.37
C TRP A 49 22.26 -5.86 10.97
N SER A 50 23.01 -4.82 10.62
CA SER A 50 24.35 -4.59 11.17
C SER A 50 24.32 -3.86 12.52
N GLY A 51 23.14 -3.66 13.12
CA GLY A 51 22.96 -2.93 14.38
C GLY A 51 23.17 -1.42 14.24
N VAL A 52 23.16 -0.89 13.00
CA VAL A 52 23.27 0.54 12.75
C VAL A 52 21.89 1.16 12.88
N ASN A 53 21.78 2.17 13.75
CA ASN A 53 20.52 2.90 13.99
C ASN A 53 19.85 3.33 12.68
N ILE A 54 18.53 3.17 12.63
CA ILE A 54 17.65 3.72 11.58
C ILE A 54 17.90 5.22 11.44
N ILE A 55 17.56 5.78 10.29
CA ILE A 55 17.48 7.23 10.10
C ILE A 55 16.65 7.85 11.25
N PRO A 56 17.22 8.72 12.10
CA PRO A 56 16.47 9.32 13.22
C PRO A 56 15.20 10.06 12.77
N SER A 57 15.26 10.67 11.57
CA SER A 57 14.11 11.30 10.90
C SER A 57 12.96 10.31 10.66
N LEU A 58 13.25 9.05 10.29
CA LEU A 58 12.23 8.02 10.09
C LEU A 58 11.67 7.48 11.41
N THR A 59 12.52 7.31 12.42
CA THR A 59 12.06 6.92 13.77
C THR A 59 11.07 7.92 14.34
N ASN A 60 11.30 9.23 14.14
CA ASN A 60 10.35 10.28 14.51
C ASN A 60 9.01 10.16 13.78
N PHE A 61 9.00 9.70 12.52
CA PHE A 61 7.75 9.49 11.79
C PHE A 61 6.99 8.26 12.27
N VAL A 62 7.66 7.20 12.72
CA VAL A 62 6.99 6.02 13.31
C VAL A 62 6.20 6.41 14.56
N THR A 63 6.75 7.30 15.41
CA THR A 63 6.13 7.69 16.68
C THR A 63 5.07 8.80 16.56
N GLN A 64 5.04 9.53 15.44
CA GLN A 64 4.13 10.66 15.22
C GLN A 64 2.99 10.30 14.25
N THR A 65 2.21 9.29 14.57
CA THR A 65 1.13 8.74 13.71
C THR A 65 0.11 9.79 13.25
N HIS A 66 -0.19 10.77 14.10
CA HIS A 66 -1.06 11.91 13.77
C HIS A 66 -0.60 12.73 12.55
N LYS A 67 0.68 12.66 12.16
CA LYS A 67 1.24 13.37 11.00
C LYS A 67 1.15 12.58 9.70
N TRP A 68 0.83 11.29 9.73
CA TRP A 68 0.88 10.45 8.52
C TRP A 68 -0.05 10.95 7.41
N PHE A 69 -1.21 11.53 7.75
CA PHE A 69 -2.10 12.09 6.74
C PHE A 69 -1.53 13.29 5.99
N SER A 70 -0.67 14.10 6.61
CA SER A 70 -0.05 15.27 5.95
C SER A 70 1.23 14.92 5.20
N MET A 71 1.76 13.69 5.36
CA MET A 71 2.97 13.26 4.68
C MET A 71 2.71 12.91 3.21
N ASN A 72 3.75 13.06 2.38
CA ASN A 72 3.74 12.60 1.00
C ASN A 72 3.64 11.06 0.95
N VAL A 73 2.88 10.54 -0.03
CA VAL A 73 2.69 9.09 -0.26
C VAL A 73 4.01 8.32 -0.42
N LYS A 74 5.03 8.92 -1.05
CA LYS A 74 6.36 8.30 -1.17
C LYS A 74 6.93 7.99 0.22
N LEU A 75 6.91 8.98 1.10
CA LEU A 75 7.47 8.85 2.44
C LEU A 75 6.68 7.84 3.29
N LEU A 76 5.36 7.79 3.14
CA LEU A 76 4.53 6.77 3.78
C LEU A 76 4.86 5.35 3.30
N ARG A 77 5.09 5.17 1.99
CA ARG A 77 5.51 3.88 1.41
C ARG A 77 6.88 3.44 1.93
N VAL A 78 7.83 4.38 2.02
CA VAL A 78 9.14 4.15 2.64
C VAL A 78 8.98 3.75 4.11
N LEU A 79 8.22 4.52 4.89
CA LEU A 79 7.93 4.22 6.29
C LEU A 79 7.33 2.82 6.46
N ARG A 80 6.38 2.45 5.60
CA ARG A 80 5.74 1.12 5.61
C ARG A 80 6.76 0.01 5.36
N TYR A 81 7.69 0.18 4.42
CA TYR A 81 8.76 -0.78 4.18
C TYR A 81 9.64 -0.97 5.42
N PHE A 82 10.01 0.13 6.09
CA PHE A 82 10.82 0.08 7.31
C PHE A 82 10.12 -0.64 8.46
N ILE A 83 8.87 -0.28 8.74
CA ILE A 83 8.09 -0.90 9.81
C ILE A 83 7.90 -2.41 9.52
N LEU A 84 7.58 -2.79 8.28
CA LEU A 84 7.49 -4.20 7.88
C LEU A 84 8.82 -4.94 8.05
N THR A 85 9.93 -4.31 7.67
CA THR A 85 11.27 -4.88 7.82
C THR A 85 11.58 -5.18 9.28
N ILE A 86 11.33 -4.21 10.16
CA ILE A 86 11.50 -4.33 11.62
C ILE A 86 10.64 -5.46 12.16
N GLN A 87 9.33 -5.46 11.89
CA GLN A 87 8.38 -6.48 12.37
C GLN A 87 8.77 -7.90 11.98
N LEU A 88 9.32 -8.09 10.78
CA LEU A 88 9.58 -9.42 10.23
C LEU A 88 10.96 -9.98 10.57
N HIS A 89 11.92 -9.12 10.92
CA HIS A 89 13.32 -9.53 10.97
C HIS A 89 14.08 -9.13 12.24
N ILE A 90 13.50 -8.31 13.13
CA ILE A 90 14.09 -8.05 14.46
C ILE A 90 13.44 -9.03 15.45
N PRO A 91 14.20 -10.00 16.01
CA PRO A 91 13.66 -10.96 16.98
C PRO A 91 13.12 -10.23 18.22
N GLU A 92 11.96 -10.64 18.73
CA GLU A 92 11.32 -10.05 19.93
C GLU A 92 12.14 -10.25 21.24
N THR A 93 13.39 -10.72 21.19
CA THR A 93 14.07 -11.42 22.30
C THR A 93 15.38 -10.82 22.79
N THR A 94 15.56 -9.49 22.79
CA THR A 94 16.69 -8.89 23.52
C THR A 94 16.21 -7.69 24.34
N ASP A 95 16.53 -7.71 25.65
CA ASP A 95 16.06 -6.78 26.69
C ASP A 95 16.36 -5.28 26.43
N GLU A 96 17.10 -4.94 25.38
CA GLU A 96 17.37 -3.55 24.95
C GLU A 96 16.74 -3.18 23.59
N GLY A 97 16.13 -4.13 22.88
CA GLY A 97 15.43 -3.95 21.58
C GLY A 97 13.94 -3.54 21.70
N ILE A 98 13.51 -3.17 22.91
CA ILE A 98 12.09 -3.14 23.31
C ILE A 98 11.31 -1.92 22.77
N ASN A 99 11.95 -0.85 22.29
CA ASN A 99 11.19 0.31 21.82
C ASN A 99 10.77 0.23 20.35
N GLU A 100 11.64 -0.17 19.43
CA GLU A 100 11.38 -0.04 17.99
C GLU A 100 10.48 -1.16 17.43
N ALA A 101 10.66 -2.40 17.90
CA ALA A 101 9.79 -3.52 17.54
C ALA A 101 8.37 -3.37 18.14
N ALA A 102 8.27 -2.82 19.35
CA ALA A 102 6.98 -2.50 19.98
C ALA A 102 6.28 -1.35 19.26
N LEU A 103 7.00 -0.28 18.87
CA LEU A 103 6.49 0.82 18.05
C LEU A 103 6.02 0.36 16.66
N ALA A 104 6.68 -0.67 16.10
CA ALA A 104 6.32 -1.23 14.82
C ALA A 104 5.08 -2.13 14.88
N LYS A 105 4.73 -2.71 16.04
CA LYS A 105 3.60 -3.65 16.19
C LYS A 105 2.27 -2.91 16.08
N GLY A 106 1.41 -3.36 15.17
CA GLY A 106 0.08 -2.75 14.94
C GLY A 106 0.06 -1.50 14.05
N THR A 107 1.20 -0.86 13.78
CA THR A 107 1.27 0.38 12.98
C THR A 107 1.23 0.17 11.47
N VAL A 108 1.63 -1.01 10.97
CA VAL A 108 1.63 -1.31 9.52
C VAL A 108 0.22 -1.30 8.92
N SER A 109 -0.77 -1.84 9.62
CA SER A 109 -2.15 -1.88 9.12
C SER A 109 -2.70 -0.46 8.96
N GLU A 110 -2.59 0.35 10.03
CA GLU A 110 -3.02 1.75 10.00
C GLU A 110 -2.31 2.53 8.89
N LEU A 111 -0.99 2.39 8.78
CA LEU A 111 -0.22 3.05 7.71
C LEU A 111 -0.65 2.57 6.31
N SER A 112 -0.97 1.29 6.15
CA SER A 112 -1.51 0.74 4.89
C SER A 112 -2.84 1.39 4.56
N VAL A 113 -3.75 1.55 5.54
CA VAL A 113 -5.02 2.25 5.36
C VAL A 113 -4.81 3.69 4.89
N ILE A 114 -3.87 4.44 5.49
CA ILE A 114 -3.57 5.82 5.09
C ILE A 114 -3.04 5.89 3.65
N ILE A 115 -2.13 4.98 3.27
CA ILE A 115 -1.61 4.93 1.90
C ILE A 115 -2.73 4.64 0.90
N MET A 116 -3.63 3.71 1.23
CA MET A 116 -4.79 3.39 0.39
C MET A 116 -5.77 4.57 0.30
N LEU A 117 -6.00 5.31 1.39
CA LEU A 117 -6.82 6.52 1.36
C LEU A 117 -6.25 7.59 0.42
N LYS A 118 -4.94 7.85 0.48
CA LYS A 118 -4.27 8.78 -0.45
C LYS A 118 -4.29 8.30 -1.90
N TYR A 119 -4.19 6.99 -2.11
CA TYR A 119 -4.35 6.41 -3.44
C TYR A 119 -5.76 6.65 -3.98
N LEU A 120 -6.79 6.43 -3.16
CA LEU A 120 -8.18 6.68 -3.54
C LEU A 120 -8.46 8.16 -3.81
N GLU A 121 -7.92 9.07 -3.00
CA GLU A 121 -8.00 10.52 -3.23
C GLU A 121 -7.47 10.87 -4.62
N LYS A 122 -6.29 10.35 -5.01
CA LYS A 122 -5.74 10.52 -6.36
C LYS A 122 -6.65 9.95 -7.46
N VAL A 123 -7.24 8.77 -7.24
CA VAL A 123 -8.17 8.15 -8.19
C VAL A 123 -9.40 9.04 -8.39
N PHE A 124 -10.04 9.50 -7.31
CA PHE A 124 -11.22 10.37 -7.39
C PHE A 124 -10.90 11.74 -7.96
N ASP A 125 -9.76 12.34 -7.62
CA ASP A 125 -9.33 13.59 -8.24
C ASP A 125 -9.12 13.45 -9.74
N THR A 126 -8.56 12.32 -10.19
CA THR A 126 -8.38 12.03 -11.62
C THR A 126 -9.73 11.86 -12.31
N LEU A 127 -10.67 11.13 -11.69
CA LEU A 127 -12.02 10.94 -12.18
C LEU A 127 -12.78 12.26 -12.33
N LEU A 128 -12.75 13.11 -11.30
CA LEU A 128 -13.44 14.41 -11.28
C LEU A 128 -12.88 15.39 -12.33
N ARG A 129 -11.59 15.24 -12.69
CA ARG A 129 -10.97 16.01 -13.77
C ARG A 129 -11.23 15.43 -15.15
N SER A 130 -11.40 14.12 -15.25
CA SER A 130 -11.76 13.47 -16.51
C SER A 130 -13.19 13.89 -16.86
N GLN A 131 -13.38 14.57 -18.00
CA GLN A 131 -14.72 14.91 -18.51
C GLN A 131 -15.49 13.66 -19.01
N GLN A 132 -15.21 12.49 -18.43
CA GLN A 132 -15.70 11.20 -18.86
C GLN A 132 -17.19 11.10 -18.54
N GLN A 133 -18.02 11.15 -19.59
CA GLN A 133 -19.49 11.17 -19.45
C GLN A 133 -20.09 9.78 -19.18
N LYS A 134 -19.36 8.68 -19.47
CA LYS A 134 -19.84 7.31 -19.29
C LYS A 134 -18.71 6.39 -18.81
N PHE A 135 -19.01 5.61 -17.78
CA PHE A 135 -18.16 4.54 -17.28
C PHE A 135 -18.62 3.19 -17.84
N THR A 136 -17.66 2.32 -18.13
CA THR A 136 -17.90 0.90 -18.42
C THR A 136 -18.38 0.17 -17.16
N GLN A 137 -18.99 -1.00 -17.34
CA GLN A 137 -19.46 -1.82 -16.20
C GLN A 137 -18.30 -2.21 -15.27
N THR A 138 -17.12 -2.52 -15.84
CA THR A 138 -15.91 -2.83 -15.05
C THR A 138 -15.47 -1.65 -14.19
N GLU A 139 -15.45 -0.43 -14.75
CA GLU A 139 -15.12 0.79 -14.01
C GLU A 139 -16.13 1.04 -12.88
N VAL A 140 -17.44 0.92 -13.16
CA VAL A 140 -18.49 1.08 -12.15
C VAL A 140 -18.30 0.08 -11.00
N LYS A 141 -17.97 -1.18 -11.31
CA LYS A 141 -17.72 -2.22 -10.29
C LYS A 141 -16.50 -1.91 -9.42
N ILE A 142 -15.41 -1.44 -10.03
CA ILE A 142 -14.19 -1.05 -9.31
C ILE A 142 -14.48 0.14 -8.39
N LEU A 143 -15.11 1.18 -8.92
CA LEU A 143 -15.47 2.38 -8.14
C LEU A 143 -16.41 2.03 -6.99
N SER A 144 -17.42 1.20 -7.23
CA SER A 144 -18.34 0.74 -6.18
C SER A 144 -17.61 -0.02 -5.07
N THR A 145 -16.60 -0.83 -5.42
CA THR A 145 -15.81 -1.59 -4.44
C THR A 145 -14.85 -0.68 -3.65
N MET A 146 -14.19 0.28 -4.31
CA MET A 146 -13.38 1.31 -3.64
C MET A 146 -14.22 2.13 -2.66
N LEU A 147 -15.42 2.53 -3.07
CA LEU A 147 -16.34 3.32 -2.25
C LEU A 147 -16.87 2.54 -1.06
N ARG A 148 -17.18 1.25 -1.22
CA ARG A 148 -17.50 0.37 -0.09
C ARG A 148 -16.35 0.28 0.91
N TRP A 149 -15.13 0.06 0.42
CA TRP A 149 -13.97 -0.02 1.31
C TRP A 149 -13.76 1.27 2.13
N LEU A 150 -14.15 2.42 1.57
CA LEU A 150 -14.13 3.72 2.22
C LEU A 150 -15.23 3.93 3.26
N GLU A 151 -16.26 3.09 3.30
CA GLU A 151 -17.34 3.25 4.27
C GLU A 151 -16.80 3.20 5.70
N GLY A 152 -17.25 4.16 6.51
CA GLY A 152 -16.75 4.40 7.86
C GLY A 152 -15.37 5.07 7.95
N LYS A 153 -14.80 5.54 6.82
CA LYS A 153 -13.50 6.22 6.72
C LYS A 153 -13.59 7.58 6.00
N GLU A 154 -14.81 8.07 5.76
CA GLU A 154 -15.13 9.19 4.87
C GLU A 154 -14.58 10.53 5.37
N GLU A 155 -14.47 10.71 6.69
CA GLU A 155 -13.92 11.93 7.29
C GLU A 155 -12.48 12.21 6.85
N LYS A 156 -11.76 11.16 6.42
CA LYS A 156 -10.36 11.22 6.02
C LYS A 156 -10.14 11.45 4.52
N CYS A 157 -11.21 11.51 3.70
CA CYS A 157 -11.10 11.69 2.25
C CYS A 157 -12.12 12.73 1.75
N PRO A 158 -11.75 14.03 1.71
CA PRO A 158 -12.66 15.11 1.34
C PRO A 158 -13.23 15.00 -0.09
N SER A 159 -12.47 14.46 -1.04
CA SER A 159 -12.88 14.29 -2.44
C SER A 159 -14.14 13.42 -2.61
N LEU A 160 -14.46 12.57 -1.62
CA LEU A 160 -15.68 11.75 -1.59
C LEU A 160 -16.96 12.53 -1.32
N LYS A 161 -16.85 13.75 -0.78
CA LYS A 161 -18.02 14.61 -0.49
C LYS A 161 -18.55 15.31 -1.74
N SER A 162 -17.91 15.14 -2.90
CA SER A 162 -18.40 15.72 -4.14
C SER A 162 -19.72 15.07 -4.58
N GLU A 163 -20.70 15.88 -4.99
CA GLU A 163 -21.99 15.37 -5.47
C GLU A 163 -21.84 14.42 -6.64
N GLN A 164 -20.81 14.59 -7.47
CA GLN A 164 -20.51 13.72 -8.62
C GLN A 164 -20.10 12.31 -8.16
N VAL A 165 -19.24 12.20 -7.14
CA VAL A 165 -18.90 10.90 -6.55
C VAL A 165 -20.13 10.29 -5.89
N GLN A 166 -20.94 11.09 -5.19
CA GLN A 166 -22.16 10.63 -4.54
C GLN A 166 -23.23 10.16 -5.55
N GLN A 167 -23.29 10.73 -6.75
CA GLN A 167 -24.18 10.25 -7.81
C GLN A 167 -23.72 8.90 -8.38
N LEU A 168 -22.40 8.66 -8.46
CA LEU A 168 -21.87 7.33 -8.80
C LEU A 168 -22.27 6.27 -7.76
N LEU A 169 -22.48 6.66 -6.49
CA LEU A 169 -22.94 5.78 -5.41
C LEU A 169 -24.40 5.34 -5.51
N LYS A 170 -25.23 5.98 -6.35
CA LYS A 170 -26.66 5.60 -6.43
C LYS A 170 -26.90 4.29 -7.17
N ASN A 171 -25.95 3.85 -8.00
CA ASN A 171 -26.04 2.63 -8.81
C ASN A 171 -24.95 1.62 -8.42
N ARG A 172 -24.77 1.35 -7.13
CA ARG A 172 -23.72 0.44 -6.65
C ARG A 172 -24.01 -1.00 -7.08
N GLU A 173 -23.15 -1.51 -7.96
CA GLU A 173 -22.99 -2.95 -8.16
C GLU A 173 -21.86 -3.43 -7.27
N TYR A 174 -22.22 -4.34 -6.37
CA TYR A 174 -21.33 -4.81 -5.34
C TYR A 174 -20.56 -6.05 -5.79
N SER A 175 -19.33 -6.18 -5.29
CA SER A 175 -18.56 -7.40 -5.51
C SER A 175 -19.13 -8.52 -4.64
N ASP A 176 -19.63 -9.55 -5.32
CA ASP A 176 -20.07 -10.80 -4.71
C ASP A 176 -18.91 -11.79 -4.58
N CYS A 177 -19.07 -12.72 -3.64
CA CYS A 177 -18.17 -13.84 -3.48
C CYS A 177 -18.04 -14.62 -4.80
N PRO A 178 -16.81 -14.76 -5.35
CA PRO A 178 -16.60 -15.48 -6.61
C PRO A 178 -16.99 -16.96 -6.58
N ILE A 179 -17.23 -17.53 -5.40
CA ILE A 179 -17.56 -18.95 -5.19
C ILE A 179 -19.05 -19.14 -4.92
N CYS A 180 -19.61 -18.39 -3.97
CA CYS A 180 -20.98 -18.61 -3.49
C CYS A 180 -21.94 -17.44 -3.74
N HIS A 181 -21.48 -16.39 -4.44
CA HIS A 181 -22.24 -15.19 -4.80
C HIS A 181 -22.88 -14.42 -3.62
N SER A 182 -22.48 -14.74 -2.38
CA SER A 182 -22.89 -13.97 -1.20
C SER A 182 -22.12 -12.66 -1.12
N SER A 183 -22.68 -11.67 -0.43
CA SER A 183 -22.03 -10.38 -0.24
C SER A 183 -20.66 -10.53 0.44
N LEU A 184 -19.68 -9.79 -0.07
CA LEU A 184 -18.37 -9.67 0.56
C LEU A 184 -18.36 -8.51 1.57
N LYS A 185 -17.59 -8.71 2.64
CA LYS A 185 -17.14 -7.66 3.55
C LYS A 185 -15.63 -7.53 3.44
N GLU A 186 -15.14 -6.31 3.55
CA GLU A 186 -13.73 -5.97 3.47
C GLU A 186 -13.20 -5.57 4.84
N GLU A 187 -12.08 -6.19 5.24
CA GLU A 187 -11.31 -5.84 6.42
C GLU A 187 -9.85 -5.67 5.98
N GLU A 188 -9.34 -4.45 6.15
CA GLU A 188 -8.01 -4.04 5.70
C GLU A 188 -7.75 -4.36 4.20
N LEU A 189 -6.95 -5.39 3.91
CA LEU A 189 -6.57 -5.84 2.57
C LEU A 189 -7.10 -7.25 2.27
N THR A 190 -8.11 -7.68 3.02
CA THR A 190 -8.77 -8.98 2.86
C THR A 190 -10.28 -8.80 2.70
N SER A 191 -10.89 -9.67 1.92
CA SER A 191 -12.33 -9.73 1.75
C SER A 191 -12.82 -11.12 2.15
N PHE A 192 -13.98 -11.19 2.80
CA PHE A 192 -14.56 -12.45 3.23
C PHE A 192 -16.07 -12.46 3.06
N CYS A 193 -16.64 -13.64 2.87
CA CYS A 193 -18.08 -13.85 2.80
C CYS A 193 -18.62 -14.57 4.04
N PRO A 194 -19.94 -14.50 4.34
CA PRO A 194 -20.57 -15.20 5.46
C PRO A 194 -20.36 -16.72 5.47
N ASN A 195 -20.12 -17.31 4.30
CA ASN A 195 -19.91 -18.75 4.14
C ASN A 195 -18.43 -19.18 4.35
N GLY A 196 -17.56 -18.28 4.83
CA GLY A 196 -16.19 -18.61 5.22
C GLY A 196 -15.13 -18.55 4.11
N HIS A 197 -15.49 -18.17 2.88
CA HIS A 197 -14.48 -17.89 1.85
C HIS A 197 -13.76 -16.57 2.13
N THR A 198 -12.44 -16.57 1.96
CA THR A 198 -11.57 -15.40 2.14
C THR A 198 -10.69 -15.19 0.92
N PHE A 199 -10.54 -13.93 0.49
CA PHE A 199 -9.74 -13.54 -0.67
C PHE A 199 -8.87 -12.34 -0.31
N GLY A 200 -7.64 -12.33 -0.81
CA GLY A 200 -6.84 -11.11 -0.79
C GLY A 200 -7.41 -10.08 -1.76
N ILE A 201 -7.30 -8.82 -1.40
CA ILE A 201 -7.82 -7.70 -2.21
C ILE A 201 -6.74 -7.21 -3.19
N CYS A 202 -7.15 -6.91 -4.42
CA CYS A 202 -6.30 -6.23 -5.40
C CYS A 202 -5.93 -4.84 -4.90
N CYS A 203 -4.63 -4.53 -4.81
CA CYS A 203 -4.15 -3.25 -4.32
C CYS A 203 -4.55 -2.07 -5.23
N LEU A 204 -4.89 -2.32 -6.50
CA LEU A 204 -5.30 -1.27 -7.43
C LEU A 204 -6.81 -1.04 -7.48
N THR A 205 -7.59 -2.12 -7.46
CA THR A 205 -9.03 -2.10 -7.77
C THR A 205 -9.93 -2.42 -6.59
N PHE A 206 -9.35 -2.89 -5.49
CA PHE A 206 -10.07 -3.34 -4.30
C PHE A 206 -10.96 -4.57 -4.51
N LEU A 207 -10.98 -5.13 -5.73
CA LEU A 207 -11.69 -6.36 -6.06
C LEU A 207 -10.98 -7.58 -5.44
N PRO A 208 -11.73 -8.64 -5.09
CA PRO A 208 -11.14 -9.89 -4.60
C PRO A 208 -10.30 -10.58 -5.69
N CYS A 209 -9.12 -11.05 -5.33
CA CYS A 209 -8.27 -11.89 -6.19
C CYS A 209 -8.60 -13.37 -5.93
N SER A 210 -9.40 -14.00 -6.81
CA SER A 210 -9.92 -15.37 -6.59
C SER A 210 -9.09 -16.49 -7.20
N THR A 211 -8.43 -16.27 -8.35
CA THR A 211 -7.70 -17.34 -9.06
C THR A 211 -6.36 -16.84 -9.60
N THR A 212 -6.38 -16.09 -10.70
CA THR A 212 -5.19 -15.53 -11.36
C THR A 212 -4.95 -14.11 -10.86
N TYR A 213 -3.72 -13.84 -10.40
CA TYR A 213 -3.33 -12.54 -9.89
C TYR A 213 -1.84 -12.28 -10.14
N ARG A 214 -1.51 -11.00 -10.25
CA ARG A 214 -0.16 -10.46 -10.18
C ARG A 214 0.23 -10.20 -8.74
N THR A 215 1.52 -10.09 -8.48
CA THR A 215 2.08 -9.78 -7.16
C THR A 215 3.09 -8.64 -7.24
N CYS A 216 3.09 -7.81 -6.20
CA CYS A 216 4.11 -6.79 -6.06
C CYS A 216 5.45 -7.40 -5.63
N ILE A 217 6.53 -7.10 -6.35
CA ILE A 217 7.88 -7.60 -6.05
C ILE A 217 8.39 -7.20 -4.65
N ASN A 218 7.93 -6.05 -4.14
CA ASN A 218 8.44 -5.48 -2.87
C ASN A 218 7.63 -5.93 -1.65
N CYS A 219 6.32 -6.14 -1.79
CA CYS A 219 5.45 -6.39 -0.63
C CYS A 219 4.46 -7.55 -0.81
N ASN A 220 4.53 -8.28 -1.92
CA ASN A 220 3.64 -9.41 -2.26
C ASN A 220 2.15 -9.08 -2.23
N SER A 221 1.78 -7.79 -2.26
CA SER A 221 0.39 -7.39 -2.40
C SER A 221 -0.16 -7.83 -3.74
N LEU A 222 -1.41 -8.30 -3.73
CA LEU A 222 -2.04 -8.87 -4.91
C LEU A 222 -2.53 -7.75 -5.83
N ALA A 223 -2.50 -8.01 -7.12
CA ALA A 223 -3.16 -7.19 -8.13
C ALA A 223 -3.87 -8.08 -9.15
N LEU A 224 -4.95 -7.59 -9.75
CA LEU A 224 -5.62 -8.31 -10.83
C LEU A 224 -4.69 -8.44 -12.06
N PRO A 225 -4.93 -9.44 -12.92
CA PRO A 225 -4.26 -9.55 -14.21
C PRO A 225 -4.42 -8.28 -15.05
N LEU A 226 -3.47 -8.02 -15.94
CA LEU A 226 -3.43 -6.77 -16.71
C LEU A 226 -4.67 -6.65 -17.61
N GLU A 227 -5.10 -7.76 -18.21
CA GLU A 227 -6.30 -7.84 -19.04
C GLU A 227 -7.58 -7.40 -18.32
N ASN A 228 -7.66 -7.52 -17.00
CA ASN A 228 -8.83 -7.11 -16.22
C ASN A 228 -8.88 -5.60 -15.96
N ILE A 229 -7.75 -4.89 -16.09
CA ILE A 229 -7.63 -3.46 -15.76
C ILE A 229 -7.13 -2.60 -16.92
N LYS A 230 -6.80 -3.23 -18.05
CA LYS A 230 -6.31 -2.56 -19.25
C LYS A 230 -7.33 -1.54 -19.75
N GLY A 231 -6.86 -0.31 -19.99
CA GLY A 231 -7.68 0.78 -20.53
C GLY A 231 -8.49 1.57 -19.49
N ILE A 232 -8.33 1.26 -18.20
CA ILE A 232 -8.95 2.05 -17.13
C ILE A 232 -8.07 3.26 -16.81
N SER A 233 -8.50 4.44 -17.25
CA SER A 233 -7.70 5.67 -17.31
C SER A 233 -7.22 6.18 -15.94
N PHE A 234 -7.96 5.90 -14.87
CA PHE A 234 -7.68 6.37 -13.52
C PHE A 234 -6.84 5.40 -12.68
N LEU A 235 -6.44 4.24 -13.24
CA LEU A 235 -5.58 3.28 -12.55
C LEU A 235 -4.15 3.36 -13.09
N ALA A 236 -3.18 3.24 -12.19
CA ALA A 236 -1.79 2.95 -12.56
C ALA A 236 -1.60 1.44 -12.52
N ASP A 237 -1.51 0.79 -13.69
CA ASP A 237 -1.52 -0.67 -13.84
C ASP A 237 -0.16 -1.34 -13.63
N GLU A 238 0.93 -0.57 -13.62
CA GLU A 238 2.32 -1.05 -13.45
C GLU A 238 2.81 -1.04 -11.98
N GLU A 239 2.32 -0.12 -11.15
CA GLU A 239 2.86 0.12 -9.80
C GLU A 239 1.88 -0.24 -8.69
N CYS A 240 2.36 -0.94 -7.67
CA CYS A 240 1.58 -1.23 -6.46
C CYS A 240 1.20 0.06 -5.71
N SER A 241 -0.09 0.25 -5.43
CA SER A 241 -0.60 1.40 -4.66
C SER A 241 0.03 1.51 -3.26
N LEU A 242 0.32 0.39 -2.61
CA LEU A 242 0.82 0.30 -1.23
C LEU A 242 2.30 0.60 -1.05
N CYS A 243 3.13 0.36 -2.06
CA CYS A 243 4.59 0.53 -1.92
C CYS A 243 5.30 1.11 -3.15
N GLY A 244 4.60 1.31 -4.27
CA GLY A 244 5.19 1.79 -5.53
C GLY A 244 6.15 0.79 -6.20
N GLY A 245 6.17 -0.47 -5.76
CA GLY A 245 6.92 -1.54 -6.42
C GLY A 245 6.21 -2.03 -7.69
N MET A 246 6.97 -2.61 -8.62
CA MET A 246 6.42 -3.16 -9.86
C MET A 246 5.54 -4.39 -9.60
N LEU A 247 4.47 -4.52 -10.39
CA LEU A 247 3.53 -5.64 -10.36
C LEU A 247 3.85 -6.66 -11.47
N PHE A 248 3.98 -7.93 -11.10
CA PHE A 248 4.32 -9.05 -12.00
C PHE A 248 3.25 -10.14 -11.97
#